data_AF-L0AHQ3-F1
#
_entry.id   AF-L0AHQ3-F1
#
_cell.length_a   1.000
_cell.length_b   1.000
_cell.length_c   1.000
_cell.angle_alpha   90.00
_cell.angle_beta   90.00
_cell.angle_gamma   90.00
#
_symmetry.space_group_name_H-M   'P 1'
#
loop_
_entity.id
_entity.type
_entity.pdbx_description
1 polymer ?
#
loop_
_entity_poly.entity_id
_entity_poly.type
_entity_poly.pdbx_seq_one_letter_code
_entity_poly.pdbx_strand_id
1 'polypeptide(L)'
;MRLELRVCQHCLDGDHEAGKQKSALLQDMVACAERVEEHKDVLDLEEVHIRKVRDDEKGKPAALPVVAATIQNDQVVLNDTQLVAEGQDGTMLLYANPDDILTVLAGNVDEIDKVVPGDATVDLSPAGAEIIADADLGADGPQSGE
;
A
#
# COMPACT_ATOMS: atom_id res chain seq x y z
N MET A 1 -1.92 17.37 -0.47
CA MET A 1 -1.47 16.11 0.20
C MET A 1 -0.86 15.19 -0.84
N ARG A 2 0.10 14.34 -0.48
CA ARG A 2 0.77 13.43 -1.43
C ARG A 2 0.96 12.03 -0.84
N LEU A 3 0.98 11.02 -1.69
CA LEU A 3 1.15 9.62 -1.29
C LEU A 3 2.20 8.93 -2.18
N GLU A 4 3.12 8.17 -1.59
CA GLU A 4 4.12 7.37 -2.31
C GLU A 4 4.15 5.94 -1.74
N LEU A 5 3.67 4.97 -2.52
CA LEU A 5 3.83 3.54 -2.24
C LEU A 5 5.10 3.04 -2.94
N ARG A 6 5.98 2.38 -2.19
CA ARG A 6 7.12 1.62 -2.71
C ARG A 6 6.93 0.16 -2.40
N VAL A 7 7.21 -0.70 -3.38
CA VAL A 7 7.17 -2.16 -3.26
C VAL A 7 8.38 -2.77 -3.97
N CYS A 8 8.96 -3.84 -3.43
CA CYS A 8 9.98 -4.62 -4.14
C CYS A 8 9.36 -5.35 -5.34
N GLN A 9 9.91 -5.15 -6.55
CA GLN A 9 9.46 -5.82 -7.77
C GLN A 9 9.59 -7.36 -7.64
N HIS A 10 10.71 -7.88 -7.14
CA HIS A 10 10.88 -9.32 -6.99
C HIS A 10 9.93 -9.95 -5.96
N CYS A 11 9.62 -9.24 -4.87
CA CYS A 11 8.60 -9.71 -3.93
C CYS A 11 7.20 -9.68 -4.54
N LEU A 12 6.90 -8.67 -5.37
CA LEU A 12 5.64 -8.54 -6.09
C LEU A 12 5.46 -9.69 -7.10
N ASP A 13 6.52 -10.03 -7.84
CA ASP A 13 6.54 -11.11 -8.83
C ASP A 13 6.50 -12.51 -8.19
N GLY A 14 6.83 -12.62 -6.90
CA GLY A 14 6.84 -13.89 -6.16
C GLY A 14 8.14 -14.68 -6.32
N ASP A 15 9.21 -14.06 -6.79
CA ASP A 15 10.51 -14.68 -7.07
C ASP A 15 11.39 -14.88 -5.82
N HIS A 16 10.92 -14.47 -4.64
CA HIS A 16 11.59 -14.65 -3.35
C HIS A 16 10.98 -15.81 -2.54
N GLU A 17 11.79 -16.43 -1.67
CA GLU A 17 11.39 -17.46 -0.67
C GLU A 17 10.22 -17.04 0.26
N ALA A 18 9.82 -15.76 0.24
CA ALA A 18 8.77 -15.21 1.09
C ALA A 18 7.32 -15.62 0.71
N GLY A 19 7.15 -16.44 -0.34
CA GLY A 19 5.92 -17.20 -0.58
C GLY A 19 4.79 -16.43 -1.26
N LYS A 20 3.86 -17.19 -1.86
CA LYS A 20 2.70 -16.69 -2.63
C LYS A 20 1.83 -15.70 -1.84
N GLN A 21 1.73 -15.89 -0.52
CA GLN A 21 0.94 -15.04 0.36
C GLN A 21 1.49 -13.61 0.42
N LYS A 22 2.81 -13.43 0.50
CA LYS A 22 3.42 -12.09 0.54
C LYS A 22 3.28 -11.38 -0.81
N SER A 23 3.46 -12.10 -1.92
CA SER A 23 3.25 -11.55 -3.26
C SER A 23 1.79 -11.09 -3.46
N ALA A 24 0.81 -11.88 -3.00
CA ALA A 24 -0.60 -11.50 -3.05
C ALA A 24 -0.88 -10.20 -2.27
N LEU A 25 -0.37 -10.07 -1.04
CA LEU A 25 -0.53 -8.84 -0.26
C LEU A 25 0.09 -7.62 -0.94
N LEU A 26 1.26 -7.77 -1.58
CA LEU A 26 1.87 -6.67 -2.32
C LEU A 26 1.06 -6.28 -3.57
N GLN A 27 0.43 -7.26 -4.22
CA GLN A 27 -0.49 -7.02 -5.34
C GLN A 27 -1.74 -6.28 -4.87
N ASP A 28 -2.31 -6.67 -3.73
CA ASP A 28 -3.45 -6.00 -3.10
C ASP A 28 -3.10 -4.52 -2.82
N MET A 29 -1.94 -4.24 -2.22
CA MET A 29 -1.48 -2.86 -1.97
C MET A 29 -1.35 -2.05 -3.26
N VAL A 30 -0.76 -2.63 -4.31
CA VAL A 30 -0.61 -1.95 -5.61
C VAL A 30 -1.98 -1.66 -6.20
N ALA A 31 -2.90 -2.63 -6.18
CA ALA A 31 -4.26 -2.45 -6.71
C ALA A 31 -5.03 -1.35 -5.96
N CYS A 32 -4.95 -1.31 -4.62
CA CYS A 32 -5.53 -0.22 -3.85
C CYS A 32 -4.88 1.13 -4.18
N ALA A 33 -3.56 1.20 -4.29
CA ALA A 33 -2.87 2.44 -4.61
C ALA A 33 -3.20 2.93 -6.03
N GLU A 34 -3.32 2.05 -7.02
CA GLU A 34 -3.74 2.37 -8.39
C GLU A 34 -5.16 2.95 -8.38
N ARG A 35 -6.08 2.36 -7.59
CA ARG A 35 -7.43 2.91 -7.44
C ARG A 35 -7.44 4.28 -6.75
N VAL A 36 -6.59 4.49 -5.75
CA VAL A 36 -6.41 5.79 -5.10
C VAL A 36 -5.83 6.82 -6.07
N GLU A 37 -4.91 6.44 -6.95
CA GLU A 37 -4.36 7.30 -8.00
C GLU A 37 -5.43 7.72 -9.01
N GLU A 38 -6.28 6.78 -9.46
CA GLU A 38 -7.39 7.03 -10.39
C GLU A 38 -8.38 8.08 -9.86
N HIS A 39 -8.57 8.12 -8.54
CA HIS A 39 -9.52 9.00 -7.86
C HIS A 39 -8.86 10.02 -6.93
N LYS A 40 -7.59 10.37 -7.17
CA LYS A 40 -6.82 11.25 -6.27
C LYS A 40 -7.51 12.59 -5.98
N ASP A 41 -8.26 13.12 -6.94
CA ASP A 41 -8.99 14.39 -6.82
C ASP A 41 -10.16 14.30 -5.81
N VAL A 42 -10.69 13.09 -5.56
CA VAL A 42 -11.74 12.84 -4.56
C VAL A 42 -11.20 13.00 -3.14
N LEU A 43 -9.93 12.64 -2.94
CA LEU A 43 -9.25 12.68 -1.65
C LEU A 43 -8.39 13.96 -1.45
N ASP A 44 -8.53 14.95 -2.34
CA ASP A 44 -7.67 16.15 -2.37
C ASP A 44 -6.15 15.82 -2.37
N LEU A 45 -5.79 14.71 -3.01
CA LEU A 45 -4.40 14.30 -3.21
C LEU A 45 -3.84 14.97 -4.46
N GLU A 46 -2.75 15.71 -4.30
CA GLU A 46 -2.03 16.36 -5.40
C GLU A 46 -1.40 15.29 -6.31
N GLU A 47 -0.74 14.31 -5.68
CA GLU A 47 -0.01 13.26 -6.36
C GLU A 47 -0.05 11.94 -5.58
N VAL A 48 -0.16 10.84 -6.31
CA VAL A 48 -0.01 9.47 -5.84
C VAL A 48 1.09 8.83 -6.69
N HIS A 49 2.12 8.28 -6.06
CA HIS A 49 3.27 7.68 -6.71
C HIS A 49 3.37 6.21 -6.35
N ILE A 50 3.38 5.32 -7.33
CA ILE A 50 3.51 3.87 -7.12
C ILE A 50 4.82 3.42 -7.75
N ARG A 51 5.78 3.01 -6.91
CA ARG A 51 7.11 2.58 -7.34
C ARG A 51 7.36 1.12 -7.05
N LYS A 52 7.68 0.39 -8.11
CA LYS A 52 8.16 -0.98 -8.06
C LYS A 52 9.69 -0.95 -8.12
N VAL A 53 10.34 -1.14 -6.98
CA VAL A 53 11.81 -1.04 -6.81
C VAL A 53 12.46 -2.32 -7.31
N ARG A 54 13.37 -2.19 -8.28
CA ARG A 54 14.18 -3.29 -8.82
C ARG A 54 15.51 -3.37 -8.09
N ASP A 55 16.14 -4.54 -8.03
CA ASP A 55 17.42 -4.74 -7.34
C ASP A 55 18.56 -3.86 -7.87
N ASP A 56 18.52 -3.48 -9.16
CA ASP A 56 19.49 -2.61 -9.80
C ASP A 56 19.23 -1.11 -9.52
N GLU A 57 18.08 -0.76 -8.96
CA GLU A 57 17.74 0.57 -8.49
C GLU A 57 17.84 0.63 -6.96
N LYS A 58 18.85 1.34 -6.45
CA LYS A 58 18.85 1.74 -5.03
C LYS A 58 17.58 2.55 -4.80
N GLY A 59 16.69 2.10 -3.91
CA GLY A 59 15.33 2.62 -3.61
C GLY A 59 15.23 4.09 -3.17
N LYS A 60 15.87 4.98 -3.92
CA LYS A 60 15.86 6.42 -3.75
C LYS A 60 14.43 6.92 -3.97
N PRO A 61 13.92 7.77 -3.08
CA PRO A 61 12.60 8.34 -3.23
C PRO A 61 12.49 9.14 -4.52
N ALA A 62 11.32 9.10 -5.15
CA ALA A 62 11.06 9.85 -6.39
C ALA A 62 10.32 11.16 -6.13
N ALA A 63 9.31 11.13 -5.25
CA ALA A 63 8.48 12.30 -4.95
C ALA A 63 8.65 12.79 -3.51
N LEU A 64 8.69 11.87 -2.54
CA LEU A 64 8.76 12.19 -1.12
C LEU A 64 10.11 11.76 -0.51
N PRO A 65 10.98 12.69 -0.04
CA PRO A 65 12.37 12.40 0.33
C PRO A 65 12.54 11.68 1.68
N VAL A 66 11.74 10.65 1.94
CA VAL A 66 11.74 9.83 3.15
C VAL A 66 12.06 8.39 2.78
N VAL A 67 12.87 7.70 3.60
CA VAL A 67 13.19 6.28 3.41
C VAL A 67 13.22 5.60 4.77
N ALA A 68 12.50 4.49 4.92
CA ALA A 68 12.60 3.60 6.06
C ALA A 68 13.85 2.73 5.98
N ALA A 69 14.60 2.65 7.07
CA ALA A 69 15.70 1.70 7.24
C ALA A 69 15.57 0.98 8.58
N THR A 70 15.94 -0.30 8.61
CA THR A 70 15.98 -1.12 9.81
C THR A 70 17.41 -1.62 10.05
N ILE A 71 17.74 -1.96 11.30
CA ILE A 71 19.02 -2.61 11.63
C ILE A 71 18.78 -4.10 11.73
N GLN A 72 19.46 -4.88 10.89
CA GLN A 72 19.43 -6.34 10.90
C GLN A 72 20.87 -6.86 10.92
N ASN A 73 21.19 -7.72 11.89
CA ASN A 73 22.54 -8.29 12.05
C ASN A 73 23.66 -7.23 12.07
N ASP A 74 23.46 -6.15 12.84
CA ASP A 74 24.35 -4.98 12.92
C ASP A 74 24.59 -4.24 11.58
N GLN A 75 23.74 -4.47 10.57
CA GLN A 75 23.78 -3.80 9.28
C GLN A 75 22.51 -2.96 9.06
N VAL A 76 22.69 -1.79 8.43
CA VAL A 76 21.56 -0.95 7.99
C VAL A 76 20.99 -1.55 6.70
N VAL A 77 19.72 -1.95 6.75
CA VAL A 77 18.96 -2.50 5.63
C VAL A 77 17.83 -1.54 5.29
N LEU A 78 17.68 -1.20 4.01
CA LEU A 78 16.55 -0.38 3.56
C LEU A 78 15.30 -1.25 3.46
N ASN A 79 14.15 -0.73 3.86
CA ASN A 79 12.89 -1.44 3.65
C ASN A 79 12.43 -1.22 2.20
N ASP A 80 12.29 -2.32 1.46
CA ASP A 80 11.90 -2.26 0.06
C ASP A 80 10.40 -1.98 -0.13
N THR A 81 9.58 -2.32 0.87
CA THR A 81 8.15 -2.01 0.91
C THR A 81 7.85 -0.97 1.97
N GLN A 82 7.23 0.13 1.58
CA GLN A 82 6.82 1.21 2.49
C GLN A 82 5.81 2.15 1.82
N LEU A 83 4.93 2.75 2.63
CA LEU A 83 4.02 3.81 2.23
C LEU A 83 4.40 5.11 2.93
N VAL A 84 4.50 6.20 2.17
CA VAL A 84 4.73 7.54 2.70
C VAL A 84 3.53 8.41 2.35
N ALA A 85 2.98 9.11 3.34
CA ALA A 85 1.90 10.07 3.16
C ALA A 85 2.32 11.43 3.72
N GLU A 86 2.10 12.49 2.95
CA GLU A 86 2.28 13.88 3.39
C GLU A 86 0.93 14.55 3.64
N GLY A 87 0.72 14.96 4.89
CA GLY A 87 -0.43 15.73 5.32
C GLY A 87 -0.40 17.19 4.84
N GLN A 88 -1.52 17.90 4.96
CA GLN A 88 -1.66 19.30 4.54
C GLN A 88 -0.75 20.27 5.31
N ASP A 89 -0.31 19.88 6.50
CA ASP A 89 0.61 20.62 7.37
C ASP A 89 2.09 20.35 7.06
N GLY A 90 2.38 19.50 6.07
CA GLY A 90 3.72 19.03 5.72
C GLY A 90 4.24 17.91 6.62
N THR A 91 3.40 17.35 7.50
CA THR A 91 3.77 16.18 8.32
C THR A 91 3.88 14.95 7.43
N MET A 92 4.96 14.19 7.61
CA MET A 92 5.24 12.95 6.88
C MET A 92 4.92 11.74 7.76
N LEU A 93 3.98 10.91 7.32
CA LEU A 93 3.68 9.60 7.90
C LEU A 93 4.37 8.52 7.07
N LEU A 94 4.99 7.55 7.74
CA LEU A 94 5.70 6.45 7.13
C LEU A 94 5.18 5.13 7.72
N TYR A 95 4.68 4.26 6.86
CA TYR A 95 4.26 2.91 7.20
C TYR A 95 5.22 1.92 6.55
N ALA A 96 5.80 1.04 7.37
CA ALA A 96 6.75 0.01 6.91
C ALA A 96 6.23 -1.41 7.15
N ASN A 97 5.12 -1.56 7.88
CA ASN A 97 4.44 -2.84 8.05
C ASN A 97 3.45 -3.05 6.89
N PRO A 98 3.53 -4.17 6.15
CA PRO A 98 2.57 -4.56 5.14
C PRO A 98 1.10 -4.38 5.54
N ASP A 99 0.72 -4.82 6.74
CA ASP A 99 -0.68 -4.83 7.17
C ASP A 99 -1.18 -3.38 7.32
N ASP A 100 -0.42 -2.54 8.04
CA ASP A 100 -0.72 -1.11 8.19
C ASP A 100 -0.80 -0.40 6.83
N ILE A 101 0.09 -0.73 5.89
CA ILE A 101 0.10 -0.15 4.54
C ILE A 101 -1.20 -0.50 3.81
N LEU A 102 -1.58 -1.78 3.81
CA LEU A 102 -2.80 -2.23 3.16
C LEU A 102 -4.04 -1.62 3.81
N THR A 103 -4.09 -1.57 5.14
CA THR A 103 -5.18 -0.93 5.90
C THR A 103 -5.38 0.53 5.52
N VAL A 104 -4.30 1.32 5.43
CA VAL A 104 -4.39 2.74 5.02
C VAL A 104 -4.88 2.87 3.58
N LEU A 105 -4.36 2.06 2.65
CA LEU A 105 -4.75 2.12 1.25
C LEU A 105 -6.20 1.68 1.04
N ALA A 106 -6.63 0.61 1.70
CA ALA A 106 -8.01 0.13 1.65
C ALA A 106 -8.99 1.14 2.26
N GLY A 107 -8.64 1.78 3.37
CA GLY A 107 -9.46 2.86 3.95
C GLY A 107 -9.64 4.05 3.00
N ASN A 108 -8.58 4.42 2.25
CA ASN A 108 -8.71 5.45 1.20
C ASN A 108 -9.66 5.01 0.07
N VAL A 109 -9.62 3.74 -0.33
CA VAL A 109 -10.54 3.18 -1.33
C VAL A 109 -11.99 3.18 -0.83
N ASP A 110 -12.21 2.83 0.43
CA ASP A 110 -13.53 2.86 1.07
C ASP A 110 -14.11 4.29 1.10
N GLU A 111 -13.30 5.30 1.43
CA GLU A 111 -13.73 6.71 1.36
C GLU A 111 -14.07 7.15 -0.08
N ILE A 112 -13.35 6.64 -1.08
CA ILE A 112 -13.66 6.89 -2.50
C ILE A 112 -15.00 6.25 -2.88
N ASP A 113 -15.22 4.99 -2.51
CA ASP A 113 -16.44 4.23 -2.86
C ASP A 113 -17.72 4.87 -2.30
N LYS A 114 -17.63 5.50 -1.12
CA LYS A 114 -18.75 6.24 -0.51
C LYS A 114 -19.26 7.41 -1.33
N VAL A 115 -18.44 7.99 -2.20
CA VAL A 115 -18.75 9.24 -2.90
C VAL A 115 -18.71 9.14 -4.43
N VAL A 116 -17.98 8.17 -4.97
CA VAL A 116 -17.92 7.93 -6.42
C VAL A 116 -19.13 7.10 -6.85
N PRO A 117 -19.90 7.54 -7.86
CA PRO A 117 -20.99 6.75 -8.39
C PRO A 117 -20.46 5.52 -9.16
N GLY A 118 -20.74 4.33 -8.65
CA GLY A 118 -20.25 3.07 -9.21
C GLY A 118 -19.72 2.16 -8.11
N ASP A 119 -19.01 1.12 -8.50
CA ASP A 119 -18.23 0.29 -7.58
C ASP A 119 -16.76 0.67 -7.75
N ALA A 120 -16.19 1.31 -6.73
CA ALA A 120 -14.79 1.70 -6.68
C ALA A 120 -13.97 0.76 -5.78
N THR A 121 -14.55 -0.37 -5.34
CA THR A 121 -13.86 -1.36 -4.52
C THR A 121 -12.76 -2.10 -5.29
N VAL A 122 -11.86 -2.73 -4.55
CA VAL A 122 -10.77 -3.55 -5.06
C VAL A 122 -10.96 -4.97 -4.55
N ASP A 123 -10.87 -5.95 -5.45
CA ASP A 123 -10.95 -7.37 -5.09
C ASP A 123 -9.64 -7.81 -4.43
N LEU A 124 -9.67 -7.94 -3.10
CA LEU A 124 -8.51 -8.30 -2.29
C LEU A 124 -8.29 -9.82 -2.28
N SER A 125 -7.03 -10.23 -2.21
CA SER A 125 -6.70 -11.62 -1.90
C SER A 125 -7.27 -12.04 -0.53
N PRO A 126 -7.46 -13.35 -0.26
CA PRO A 126 -7.97 -13.81 1.03
C PRO A 126 -7.18 -13.30 2.24
N ALA A 127 -5.86 -13.18 2.10
CA ALA A 127 -5.00 -12.66 3.16
C ALA A 127 -5.21 -11.16 3.38
N GLY A 128 -5.38 -10.39 2.29
CA GLY A 128 -5.67 -8.97 2.38
C GLY A 128 -7.05 -8.71 2.99
N ALA A 129 -8.06 -9.48 2.57
CA ALA A 129 -9.41 -9.38 3.12
C ALA A 129 -9.46 -9.69 4.63
N GLU A 130 -8.70 -10.69 5.10
CA GLU A 130 -8.59 -11.00 6.53
C GLU A 130 -8.00 -9.82 7.33
N ILE A 131 -6.93 -9.20 6.82
CA ILE A 131 -6.30 -8.02 7.45
C ILE A 131 -7.31 -6.86 7.56
N ILE A 132 -8.09 -6.59 6.51
CA ILE A 132 -9.05 -5.48 6.56
C ILE A 132 -10.24 -5.78 7.47
N ALA A 133 -10.72 -7.03 7.48
CA ALA A 133 -11.79 -7.45 8.38
C ALA A 133 -11.38 -7.27 9.85
N ASP A 134 -10.13 -7.59 10.20
CA ASP A 134 -9.59 -7.41 11.54
C ASP A 134 -9.37 -5.94 11.93
N ALA A 135 -9.19 -5.06 10.95
CA ALA A 135 -8.95 -3.62 11.15
C ALA A 135 -10.23 -2.79 11.38
N ASP A 136 -11.43 -3.38 11.30
CA ASP A 136 -12.74 -2.72 11.46
C ASP A 136 -12.94 -1.53 10.50
N LEU A 137 -12.41 -1.62 9.27
CA LEU A 137 -12.48 -0.59 8.23
C LEU A 137 -13.47 -0.90 7.09
N GLY A 138 -14.54 -1.66 7.35
CA GLY A 138 -15.69 -1.72 6.44
C GLY A 138 -15.52 -2.49 5.12
N ALA A 139 -14.36 -3.10 4.83
CA ALA A 139 -14.34 -4.12 3.77
C ALA A 139 -15.01 -5.38 4.31
N ASP A 140 -16.21 -5.66 3.82
CA ASP A 140 -16.89 -6.91 4.10
C ASP A 140 -15.98 -8.07 3.67
N GLY A 141 -15.45 -8.79 4.66
CA GLY A 141 -14.72 -10.05 4.42
C GLY A 141 -15.60 -11.04 3.66
N PRO A 142 -15.01 -12.10 3.05
CA PRO A 142 -15.76 -13.02 2.21
C PRO A 142 -16.96 -13.58 2.99
N GLN A 143 -18.17 -13.27 2.51
CA GLN A 143 -19.41 -13.76 3.10
C GLN A 143 -19.39 -15.29 3.06
N SER A 144 -19.18 -15.91 4.23
CA SER A 144 -19.38 -17.33 4.41
C SER A 144 -20.88 -17.62 4.27
N GLY A 145 -21.28 -18.07 3.09
CA GLY A 145 -22.64 -18.55 2.83
C GLY A 145 -22.96 -19.75 3.72
N GLU A 146 -24.12 -19.67 4.38
CA GLU A 146 -24.80 -20.81 5.04
C GLU A 146 -25.37 -21.82 4.04
#